data_AF-A0A2N3A382-F1
#
_entry.id   AF-A0A2N3A382-F1
#
_cell.length_a   1.000
_cell.length_b   1.000
_cell.length_c   1.000
_cell.angle_alpha   90.00
_cell.angle_beta   90.00
_cell.angle_gamma   90.00
#
_symmetry.space_group_name_H-M   'P 1'
#
loop_
_entity.id
_entity.type
_entity.pdbx_description
1 polymer ?
#
loop_
_entity_poly.entity_id
_entity_poly.type
_entity_poly.pdbx_seq_one_letter_code
_entity_poly.pdbx_strand_id
1 'polypeptide(L)' 'MRIIPESTISCPNCGHRKTEEMPTDGCQFFYECENCKTVFRPKQGDCCVYCSYGTEKCPSKQEEDFLSGKDYLNDKS' A
#
# COMPACT_ATOMS: atom_id res chain seq x y z
N MET A 1 -12.33 -14.89 1.58
CA MET A 1 -11.32 -13.93 1.10
C MET A 1 -11.95 -12.55 1.07
N ARG A 2 -11.33 -11.55 1.70
CA ARG A 2 -11.81 -10.17 1.67
C ARG A 2 -10.62 -9.27 1.36
N ILE A 3 -10.63 -8.65 0.17
CA ILE A 3 -9.68 -7.60 -0.20
C ILE A 3 -10.06 -6.32 0.54
N ILE A 4 -9.05 -5.65 1.08
CA ILE A 4 -9.18 -4.33 1.70
C ILE A 4 -8.76 -3.32 0.65
N PRO A 5 -9.70 -2.61 0.01
CA PRO A 5 -9.39 -1.69 -1.07
C PRO A 5 -8.80 -0.38 -0.57
N GLU A 6 -8.99 -0.02 0.70
CA GLU A 6 -8.49 1.24 1.26
C GLU A 6 -7.17 1.05 2.00
N SER A 7 -6.26 2.01 1.85
CA SER A 7 -5.00 2.06 2.60
C SER A 7 -4.65 3.51 2.94
N THR A 8 -4.21 3.75 4.17
CA THR A 8 -3.68 5.06 4.56
C THR A 8 -2.24 5.18 4.14
N ILE A 9 -1.98 5.94 3.07
CA ILE A 9 -0.62 6.24 2.60
C ILE A 9 -0.01 7.39 3.43
N SER A 10 1.23 7.19 3.87
CA SER A 10 1.99 8.17 4.64
C SER A 10 3.14 8.73 3.81
N CYS A 11 3.21 10.06 3.67
CA CYS A 11 4.28 10.72 2.92
C CYS A 11 5.62 10.60 3.67
N PRO A 12 6.67 10.03 3.07
CA PRO A 12 7.97 9.88 3.73
C PRO A 12 8.71 11.20 3.92
N ASN A 13 8.30 12.28 3.24
CA ASN A 13 8.95 13.58 3.31
C ASN A 13 8.39 14.45 4.44
N CYS A 14 7.06 14.54 4.58
CA CYS A 14 6.42 15.46 5.53
C CYS A 14 5.50 14.77 6.56
N GLY A 15 5.33 13.46 6.49
CA GLY A 15 4.47 12.71 7.42
C GLY A 15 2.96 12.87 7.18
N HIS A 16 2.53 13.61 6.15
CA HIS A 16 1.11 13.72 5.79
C HIS A 16 0.51 12.35 5.51
N ARG A 17 -0.71 12.10 6.01
CA ARG A 17 -1.41 10.83 5.87
C ARG A 17 -2.72 11.04 5.14
N LYS A 18 -3.04 10.15 4.23
CA LYS A 18 -4.31 10.14 3.53
C LYS A 18 -4.80 8.72 3.29
N THR A 19 -6.07 8.48 3.57
CA THR A 19 -6.72 7.23 3.16
C THR A 19 -7.15 7.36 1.71
N GLU A 20 -6.69 6.43 0.88
CA GLU A 20 -7.01 6.34 -0.53
C GLU A 20 -7.57 4.95 -0.82
N GLU A 21 -8.50 4.88 -1.78
CA GLU A 21 -8.82 3.62 -2.43
C GLU A 21 -7.67 3.24 -3.35
N MET A 22 -7.10 2.06 -3.13
CA MET A 22 -6.00 1.53 -3.93
C MET A 22 -6.54 1.09 -5.30
N PRO A 23 -5.76 1.30 -6.38
CA PRO A 23 -6.14 0.81 -7.69
C PRO A 23 -6.36 -0.71 -7.69
N THR A 24 -7.49 -1.15 -8.26
CA THR A 24 -7.84 -2.57 -8.38
C THR A 24 -7.21 -3.21 -9.62
N ASP A 25 -6.74 -2.40 -10.57
CA ASP A 25 -6.18 -2.82 -11.86
C ASP A 25 -4.64 -2.91 -11.87
N GLY A 26 -3.96 -2.64 -10.74
CA GLY A 26 -2.53 -2.87 -10.63
C GLY A 26 -1.79 -2.12 -9.53
N CYS A 27 -0.46 -2.11 -9.64
CA CYS A 27 0.44 -1.49 -8.68
C CYS A 27 0.70 -0.01 -9.01
N GLN A 28 0.36 0.88 -8.09
CA GLN A 28 0.73 2.29 -8.18
C GLN A 28 2.21 2.51 -7.80
N PHE A 29 3.05 2.80 -8.80
CA PHE A 29 4.49 2.96 -8.55
C PHE A 29 4.88 4.37 -8.08
N PHE A 30 4.11 5.40 -8.44
CA PHE A 30 4.38 6.78 -8.04
C PHE A 30 3.17 7.37 -7.31
N TYR A 31 3.45 8.19 -6.29
CA TYR A 31 2.44 8.96 -5.58
C TYR A 31 2.94 10.38 -5.36
N GLU A 32 2.09 11.37 -5.64
CA GLU A 32 2.33 12.77 -5.31
C GLU A 32 1.65 13.11 -3.99
N CYS A 33 2.41 13.55 -3.00
CA CYS A 33 1.84 14.01 -1.74
C CYS A 33 1.00 15.27 -1.97
N GLU A 34 -0.29 15.23 -1.65
CA GLU A 34 -1.17 16.40 -1.82
C GLU A 34 -0.76 17.61 -0.98
N ASN A 35 -0.06 17.40 0.14
CA ASN A 35 0.38 18.45 1.07
C ASN A 35 1.69 19.10 0.61
N CYS A 36 2.78 18.32 0.49
CA CYS A 36 4.11 18.87 0.15
C CYS A 36 4.52 18.73 -1.32
N LYS A 37 3.65 18.17 -2.17
CA LYS A 37 3.86 17.97 -3.62
C LYS A 37 5.06 17.11 -4.01
N THR A 38 5.68 16.45 -3.03
CA THR A 38 6.77 15.50 -3.29
C THR A 38 6.21 14.26 -3.97
N VAL A 39 6.80 13.88 -5.10
CA VAL A 39 6.55 12.60 -5.77
C VAL A 39 7.54 11.57 -5.24
N PHE A 40 7.03 10.44 -4.76
CA PHE A 40 7.86 9.35 -4.26
C PHE A 40 7.49 8.01 -4.88
N ARG A 41 8.46 7.10 -4.87
CA ARG A 41 8.40 5.74 -5.40
C ARG A 41 8.50 4.72 -4.26
N PRO A 42 8.12 3.44 -4.44
CA PRO A 42 8.30 2.41 -3.43
C PRO A 42 9.76 2.28 -2.96
N LYS A 43 9.92 1.73 -1.76
CA LYS A 43 11.20 1.25 -1.24
C LYS A 43 11.69 0.07 -2.09
N GLN A 44 13.00 -0.15 -2.08
CA GLN A 44 13.59 -1.29 -2.77
C GLN A 44 13.02 -2.60 -2.23
N GLY A 45 12.57 -3.48 -3.12
CA GLY A 45 11.98 -4.78 -2.77
C GLY A 45 10.45 -4.76 -2.68
N ASP A 46 9.83 -3.58 -2.61
CA ASP A 46 8.38 -3.45 -2.55
C ASP A 46 7.74 -3.26 -3.92
N CYS A 47 6.50 -3.71 -4.03
CA CYS A 47 5.74 -3.76 -5.26
C CYS A 47 5.27 -2.37 -5.76
N CYS A 48 4.91 -1.48 -4.83
CA CYS A 48 4.17 -0.24 -5.09
C CYS A 48 4.21 0.67 -3.86
N VAL A 49 3.76 1.92 -4.00
CA VAL A 49 3.79 2.91 -2.91
C VAL A 49 3.00 2.48 -1.66
N TYR A 50 1.91 1.72 -1.82
CA TYR A 50 1.12 1.19 -0.71
C TYR A 50 1.83 0.04 0.01
N CYS A 51 2.52 -0.84 -0.72
CA CYS A 51 3.39 -1.87 -0.13
C CYS A 51 4.45 -1.24 0.81
N SER A 52 4.97 -0.05 0.47
CA SER A 52 6.06 0.60 1.21
C SER A 52 5.63 1.57 2.32
N TYR A 53 4.51 2.26 2.12
CA TYR A 53 4.10 3.42 2.92
C TYR A 53 2.60 3.41 3.30
N GLY A 54 1.85 2.39 2.87
CA GLY A 54 0.45 2.18 3.22
C GLY A 54 0.29 1.41 4.54
N THR A 55 -0.90 1.50 5.13
CA THR A 55 -1.28 0.69 6.30
C THR A 55 -1.63 -0.75 5.92
N GLU A 56 -2.14 -0.94 4.71
CA GLU A 56 -2.46 -2.23 4.11
C GLU A 56 -1.67 -2.41 2.81
N LYS A 57 -1.23 -3.65 2.52
CA LYS A 57 -0.58 -4.00 1.25
C LYS A 57 -1.54 -3.78 0.09
N CYS A 58 -1.00 -3.60 -1.13
CA CYS A 58 -1.84 -3.46 -2.32
C CYS A 58 -2.73 -4.70 -2.57
N PRO A 59 -3.83 -4.54 -3.31
CA PRO A 59 -4.77 -5.64 -3.58
C PRO A 59 -4.07 -6.89 -4.12
N SER A 60 -3.18 -6.76 -5.10
CA SER A 60 -2.46 -7.90 -5.69
C SER A 60 -1.63 -8.70 -4.66
N LYS A 61 -1.03 -8.04 -3.67
CA LYS A 61 -0.28 -8.73 -2.61
C LYS A 61 -1.19 -9.36 -1.56
N GLN A 62 -2.34 -8.75 -1.28
CA GLN A 62 -3.36 -9.38 -0.42
C GLN A 62 -3.89 -10.68 -1.07
N GLU A 63 -4.09 -10.68 -2.39
CA GLU A 63 -4.47 -11.88 -3.15
C GLU A 63 -3.37 -12.95 -3.16
N GLU A 64 -2.12 -12.57 -3.46
CA GLU A 64 -0.98 -13.49 -3.48
C GLU A 64 -0.75 -14.16 -2.13
N ASP A 65 -0.78 -13.39 -1.03
CA ASP A 65 -0.57 -13.93 0.31
C ASP A 65 -1.65 -14.96 0.67
N PHE A 66 -2.91 -14.71 0.30
CA PHE A 66 -4.00 -15.67 0.46
C PHE A 66 -3.76 -16.96 -0.34
N LEU A 67 -3.38 -16.86 -1.62
CA LEU A 67 -3.08 -18.03 -2.46
C LEU A 67 -1.87 -18.81 -1.96
N SER A 68 -0.94 -18.15 -1.27
CA SER A 68 0.25 -18.76 -0.68
C SER A 68 0.02 -19.39 0.71
N GLY A 69 -1.20 -19.30 1.26
CA GLY A 69 -1.53 -19.86 2.58
C GLY A 69 -0.95 -19.06 3.76
N LYS A 70 -0.61 -17.79 3.56
CA LYS A 70 -0.19 -16.88 4.64
C LYS A 70 -1.43 -16.17 5.17
N ASP A 71 -1.86 -16.54 6.37
CA ASP A 71 -2.99 -15.91 7.05
C ASP A 71 -2.64 -14.48 7.45
N TYR A 72 -2.98 -13.53 6.60
CA TYR A 72 -2.78 -12.09 6.78
C TYR A 72 -3.37 -11.53 8.09
N LEU A 73 -4.31 -12.25 8.70
CA LEU A 73 -4.99 -11.90 9.96
C LEU A 73 -4.23 -12.36 11.21
N ASN A 74 -3.21 -13.21 11.10
CA ASN A 74 -2.50 -13.78 12.27
C ASN A 74 -1.12 -13.16 12.55
N ASP A 75 -0.57 -12.34 11.64
CA ASP A 75 0.77 -11.72 11.79
C ASP A 75 0.77 -10.30 12.39
N LYS A 76 -0.37 -9.80 12.89
CA LYS A 76 -0.46 -8.50 13.61
C LYS A 76 -0.62 -8.66 15.14
N SER A 77 -0.26 -9.82 15.72
CA SER A 77 -0.20 -10.03 17.19
C SER A 77 1.15 -9.66 17.77
#